data_AF-A0A7X6L3S5-F1
#
_entry.id   AF-A0A7X6L3S5-F1
#
_cell.length_a   1.000
_cell.length_b   1.000
_cell.length_c   1.000
_cell.angle_alpha   90.00
_cell.angle_beta   90.00
_cell.angle_gamma   90.00
#
_symmetry.space_group_name_H-M   'P 1'
#
loop_
_entity.id
_entity.type
_entity.pdbx_description
1 polymer ?
#
loop_
_entity_poly.entity_id
_entity_poly.type
_entity_poly.pdbx_seq_one_letter_code
_entity_poly.pdbx_strand_id
1 'polypeptide(L)'
;MDDEHQVWEFAVGLGLPDATGPGAHGGEGIHPVALALEESVHRIRGVNRIPCFTSFGPVTAVDEFAQRAWGDAYDPARIPVECRLAVYVTDDELDELVPAVAEDLGIDENGYSTAIGRKVTLGLRAISLESPENRFYQHLVDQYQDQSTTD
;
A
#
# COMPACT_ATOMS: atom_id res chain seq x y z
N MET A 1 11.13 5.48 24.91
CA MET A 1 10.25 6.31 24.07
C MET A 1 8.99 5.49 23.93
N ASP A 2 7.83 6.08 24.20
CA ASP A 2 6.56 5.38 24.00
C ASP A 2 6.45 5.10 22.50
N ASP A 3 6.45 3.82 22.15
CA ASP A 3 6.30 3.35 20.77
C ASP A 3 4.81 3.43 20.44
N GLU A 4 4.38 4.63 20.05
CA GLU A 4 2.97 4.95 19.80
C GLU A 4 2.54 4.39 18.44
N HIS A 5 1.40 3.71 18.39
CA HIS A 5 0.88 3.22 17.13
C HIS A 5 0.44 4.37 16.23
N GLN A 6 0.86 4.33 14.98
CA GLN A 6 0.53 5.32 13.97
C GLN A 6 0.06 4.63 12.68
N VAL A 7 -0.76 5.35 11.89
CA VAL A 7 -1.12 4.89 10.55
C VAL A 7 0.00 5.19 9.56
N TRP A 8 0.49 4.14 8.91
CA TRP A 8 1.48 4.20 7.84
C TRP A 8 0.89 3.67 6.55
N GLU A 9 1.30 4.24 5.42
CA GLU A 9 0.89 3.79 4.09
C GLU A 9 2.11 3.45 3.23
N PHE A 10 2.14 2.19 2.77
CA PHE A 10 3.02 1.72 1.72
C PHE A 10 2.35 1.95 0.37
N ALA A 11 3.07 2.58 -0.56
CA ALA A 11 2.64 2.78 -1.94
C ALA A 11 3.58 2.03 -2.89
N VAL A 12 3.04 1.08 -3.64
CA VAL A 12 3.76 0.31 -4.67
C VAL A 12 3.27 0.78 -6.03
N GLY A 13 4.03 1.67 -6.66
CA GLY A 13 3.78 2.15 -8.00
C GLY A 13 4.08 1.08 -9.03
N LEU A 14 3.07 0.73 -9.81
CA LEU A 14 3.09 -0.35 -10.79
C LEU A 14 3.37 0.16 -12.21
N GLY A 15 3.49 1.48 -12.40
CA GLY A 15 3.61 2.10 -13.70
C GLY A 15 2.28 2.14 -14.44
N LEU A 16 2.33 2.30 -15.77
CA LEU A 16 1.12 2.41 -16.59
C LEU A 16 0.25 1.14 -16.49
N PRO A 17 -1.07 1.27 -16.65
CA PRO A 17 -1.97 0.12 -16.66
C PRO A 17 -1.55 -0.84 -17.78
N ASP A 18 -1.26 -2.08 -17.42
CA ASP A 18 -0.98 -3.15 -18.36
C ASP A 18 -2.20 -4.05 -18.45
N ALA A 19 -2.91 -4.00 -19.58
CA ALA A 19 -4.10 -4.81 -19.81
C ALA A 19 -3.81 -6.30 -20.04
N THR A 20 -2.53 -6.66 -20.20
CA THR A 20 -2.11 -8.01 -20.65
C THR A 20 -1.05 -8.68 -19.77
N GLY A 21 -0.39 -7.93 -18.90
CA GLY A 21 0.67 -8.43 -18.02
C GLY A 21 0.18 -9.14 -16.76
N PRO A 22 1.10 -9.70 -15.94
CA PRO A 22 0.82 -10.45 -14.71
C PRO A 22 0.20 -9.63 -13.55
N GLY A 23 -0.40 -8.48 -13.84
CA GLY A 23 -1.16 -7.63 -12.92
C GLY A 23 -2.33 -6.91 -13.60
N ALA A 24 -2.80 -7.44 -14.74
CA ALA A 24 -3.94 -6.88 -15.45
C ALA A 24 -5.19 -6.89 -14.56
N HIS A 25 -5.85 -5.73 -14.43
CA HIS A 25 -7.03 -5.54 -13.59
C HIS A 25 -8.28 -6.31 -14.07
N GLY A 26 -8.14 -7.15 -15.11
CA GLY A 26 -9.20 -7.95 -15.72
C GLY A 26 -9.22 -9.43 -15.31
N GLY A 27 -8.32 -9.88 -14.43
CA GLY A 27 -8.42 -11.21 -13.83
C GLY A 27 -9.42 -11.22 -12.67
N GLU A 28 -10.26 -12.25 -12.55
CA GLU A 28 -11.24 -12.44 -11.45
C GLU A 28 -10.60 -12.64 -10.04
N GLY A 29 -9.31 -12.31 -9.85
CA GLY A 29 -8.56 -12.55 -8.62
C GLY A 29 -7.99 -11.28 -7.98
N ILE A 30 -7.57 -11.41 -6.72
CA ILE A 30 -6.82 -10.37 -6.00
C ILE A 30 -5.49 -10.14 -6.73
N HIS A 31 -5.14 -8.88 -6.98
CA HIS A 31 -3.91 -8.53 -7.69
C HIS A 31 -2.68 -9.01 -6.89
N PRO A 32 -1.66 -9.64 -7.52
CA PRO A 32 -0.55 -10.29 -6.81
C PRO A 32 0.18 -9.42 -5.79
N VAL A 33 0.32 -8.12 -6.10
CA VAL A 33 0.93 -7.15 -5.16
C VAL A 33 0.12 -6.97 -3.89
N ALA A 34 -1.22 -6.92 -3.96
CA ALA A 34 -2.01 -6.82 -2.74
C ALA A 34 -1.96 -8.10 -1.92
N LEU A 35 -1.97 -9.26 -2.59
CA LEU A 35 -1.80 -10.53 -1.90
C LEU A 35 -0.46 -10.56 -1.15
N ALA A 36 0.64 -10.23 -1.81
CA ALA A 36 1.95 -10.17 -1.18
C ALA A 36 1.98 -9.17 -0.01
N LEU A 37 1.37 -7.99 -0.16
CA LEU A 37 1.29 -6.98 0.90
C LEU A 37 0.47 -7.47 2.11
N GLU A 38 -0.67 -8.13 1.89
CA GLU A 38 -1.46 -8.72 2.98
C GLU A 38 -0.70 -9.85 3.69
N GLU A 39 -0.01 -10.71 2.93
CA GLU A 39 0.82 -11.79 3.47
C GLU A 39 1.98 -11.26 4.34
N SER A 40 2.62 -10.15 3.92
CA SER A 40 3.67 -9.50 4.73
C SER A 40 3.15 -9.10 6.10
N VAL A 41 1.95 -8.52 6.17
CA VAL A 41 1.33 -8.08 7.41
C VAL A 41 0.97 -9.27 8.31
N HIS A 42 0.44 -10.36 7.73
CA HIS A 42 0.12 -11.57 8.50
C HIS A 42 1.36 -12.27 9.06
N ARG A 43 2.48 -12.22 8.35
CA ARG A 43 3.72 -12.93 8.72
C ARG A 43 4.31 -12.46 10.05
N ILE A 44 4.25 -11.15 10.33
CA ILE A 44 5.01 -10.53 11.43
C ILE A 44 4.35 -10.75 12.78
N ARG A 45 3.02 -10.80 12.83
CA ARG A 45 2.26 -10.96 14.09
C ARG A 45 1.42 -12.23 14.17
N GLY A 46 1.39 -13.06 13.12
CA GLY A 46 0.75 -14.37 13.14
C GLY A 46 -0.75 -14.29 13.47
N VAL A 47 -1.14 -14.73 14.68
CA VAL A 47 -2.54 -14.73 15.16
C VAL A 47 -3.04 -13.35 15.58
N ASN A 48 -2.15 -12.44 16.01
CA ASN A 48 -2.52 -11.05 16.29
C ASN A 48 -2.45 -10.28 14.98
N ARG A 49 -3.58 -9.84 14.45
CA ARG A 49 -3.61 -9.27 13.10
C ARG A 49 -3.36 -7.76 13.17
N ILE A 50 -2.21 -7.31 12.69
CA ILE A 50 -1.99 -5.88 12.40
C ILE A 50 -3.18 -5.39 11.56
N PRO A 51 -3.92 -4.38 12.02
CA PRO A 51 -5.00 -3.80 11.25
C PRO A 51 -4.46 -3.23 9.94
N CYS A 52 -5.05 -3.66 8.83
CA CYS A 52 -4.58 -3.27 7.51
C CYS A 52 -5.71 -3.10 6.50
N PHE A 53 -5.48 -2.23 5.52
CA PHE A 53 -6.37 -1.99 4.40
C PHE A 53 -5.59 -1.81 3.10
N THR A 54 -5.89 -2.64 2.10
CA THR A 54 -5.31 -2.52 0.76
C THR A 54 -6.27 -1.83 -0.20
N SER A 55 -5.74 -0.97 -1.06
CA SER A 55 -6.49 -0.35 -2.15
C SER A 55 -5.65 -0.26 -3.42
N PHE A 56 -6.33 -0.24 -4.56
CA PHE A 56 -5.71 0.02 -5.86
C PHE A 56 -6.33 1.24 -6.49
N GLY A 57 -5.51 2.02 -7.18
CA GLY A 57 -6.02 3.13 -7.94
C GLY A 57 -4.96 3.88 -8.73
N PRO A 58 -5.41 4.86 -9.52
CA PRO A 58 -4.51 5.78 -10.19
C PRO A 58 -3.69 6.56 -9.14
N VAL A 59 -2.45 6.90 -9.52
CA VAL A 59 -1.63 7.84 -8.77
C VAL A 59 -2.21 9.25 -9.00
N THR A 60 -3.13 9.66 -8.13
CA THR A 60 -3.91 10.91 -8.28
C THR A 60 -3.04 12.16 -8.37
N ALA A 61 -1.91 12.18 -7.66
CA ALA A 61 -0.96 13.29 -7.72
C ALA A 61 -0.35 13.50 -9.12
N VAL A 62 -0.17 12.43 -9.91
CA VAL A 62 0.35 12.52 -11.29
C VAL A 62 -0.69 13.15 -12.21
N ASP A 63 -1.95 12.74 -12.07
CA ASP A 63 -3.06 13.29 -12.84
C ASP A 63 -3.29 14.78 -12.52
N GLU A 64 -3.35 15.12 -11.23
CA GLU A 64 -3.53 16.49 -10.77
C GLU A 64 -2.40 17.43 -11.22
N PHE A 65 -1.17 16.91 -11.26
CA PHE A 65 -0.03 17.64 -11.80
C PHE A 65 -0.17 17.83 -13.32
N ALA A 66 -0.48 16.76 -14.06
CA ALA A 66 -0.62 16.83 -15.51
C ALA A 66 -1.70 17.82 -15.95
N GLN A 67 -2.85 17.80 -15.26
CA GLN A 67 -3.94 18.74 -15.51
C GLN A 67 -3.50 20.20 -15.29
N ARG A 68 -2.74 20.48 -14.23
CA ARG A 68 -2.28 21.84 -13.92
C ARG A 68 -1.13 22.31 -14.81
N ALA A 69 -0.21 21.42 -15.15
CA ALA A 69 0.99 21.75 -15.92
C ALA A 69 0.69 21.86 -17.42
N TRP A 70 -0.17 20.99 -17.96
CA TRP A 70 -0.37 20.84 -19.40
C TRP A 70 -1.82 20.96 -19.86
N GLY A 71 -2.79 21.03 -18.94
CA GLY A 71 -4.21 21.11 -19.30
C GLY A 71 -4.75 19.81 -19.92
N ASP A 72 -4.05 18.69 -19.75
CA ASP A 72 -4.45 17.38 -20.25
C ASP A 72 -5.72 16.90 -19.53
N ALA A 73 -6.64 16.30 -20.29
CA ALA A 73 -7.81 15.63 -19.73
C ALA A 73 -7.43 14.27 -19.13
N TYR A 74 -8.19 13.83 -18.12
CA TYR A 74 -8.02 12.51 -17.49
C TYR A 74 -8.12 11.38 -18.53
N ASP A 75 -6.98 10.72 -18.79
CA ASP A 75 -6.89 9.51 -19.62
C ASP A 75 -6.40 8.35 -18.74
N PRO A 76 -7.28 7.41 -18.34
CA PRO A 76 -6.93 6.27 -17.51
C PRO A 76 -5.74 5.46 -18.04
N ALA A 77 -5.54 5.38 -19.36
CA ALA A 77 -4.48 4.59 -19.96
C ALA A 77 -3.09 5.23 -19.78
N ARG A 78 -3.03 6.52 -19.43
CA ARG A 78 -1.80 7.30 -19.30
C ARG A 78 -1.43 7.59 -17.85
N ILE A 79 -2.27 7.20 -16.90
CA ILE A 79 -2.05 7.46 -15.49
C ILE A 79 -1.49 6.20 -14.84
N PRO A 80 -0.28 6.28 -14.23
CA PRO A 80 0.26 5.17 -13.49
C PRO A 80 -0.70 4.69 -12.40
N VAL A 81 -0.68 3.39 -12.15
CA VAL A 81 -1.46 2.75 -11.08
C VAL A 81 -0.53 2.42 -9.93
N GLU A 82 -1.06 2.47 -8.72
CA GLU A 82 -0.38 1.98 -7.52
C GLU A 82 -1.28 1.08 -6.67
N CYS A 83 -0.63 0.18 -5.96
CA CYS A 83 -1.22 -0.55 -4.84
C CYS A 83 -0.83 0.17 -3.55
N ARG A 84 -1.80 0.47 -2.70
CA ARG A 84 -1.56 1.09 -1.38
C ARG A 84 -1.94 0.11 -0.28
N LEU A 85 -1.10 -0.03 0.72
CA LEU A 85 -1.38 -0.76 1.95
C LEU A 85 -1.27 0.22 3.11
N ALA A 86 -2.38 0.48 3.78
CA ALA A 86 -2.40 1.22 5.04
C ALA A 86 -2.38 0.24 6.22
N VAL A 87 -1.56 0.52 7.22
CA VAL A 87 -1.41 -0.28 8.45
C VAL A 87 -1.42 0.62 9.68
N TYR A 88 -1.87 0.10 10.82
CA TYR A 88 -1.76 0.76 12.11
C TYR A 88 -0.77 -0.01 12.99
N VAL A 89 0.43 0.55 13.17
CA VAL A 89 1.60 -0.13 13.74
C VAL A 89 2.49 0.82 14.53
N THR A 90 3.34 0.28 15.40
CA THR A 90 4.45 1.03 16.02
C THR A 90 5.65 1.18 15.07
N ASP A 91 6.66 1.98 15.46
CA ASP A 91 7.87 2.15 14.65
C ASP A 91 8.69 0.85 14.60
N ASP A 92 8.80 0.11 15.71
CA ASP A 92 9.47 -1.20 15.75
C ASP A 92 8.77 -2.21 14.81
N GLU A 93 7.43 -2.24 14.79
CA GLU A 93 6.65 -3.07 13.87
C GLU A 93 6.83 -2.65 12.41
N LEU A 94 6.94 -1.35 12.15
CA LEU A 94 7.18 -0.82 10.82
C LEU A 94 8.57 -1.23 10.31
N ASP A 95 9.59 -1.18 11.17
CA ASP A 95 10.96 -1.61 10.86
C ASP A 95 11.05 -3.10 10.54
N GLU A 96 10.17 -3.94 11.12
CA GLU A 96 10.01 -5.35 10.73
C GLU A 96 9.21 -5.52 9.42
N LEU A 97 8.22 -4.66 9.17
CA LEU A 97 7.33 -4.76 8.01
C LEU A 97 7.97 -4.30 6.70
N VAL A 98 8.81 -3.27 6.73
CA VAL A 98 9.52 -2.77 5.54
C VAL A 98 10.33 -3.87 4.83
N PRO A 99 11.25 -4.60 5.50
CA PRO A 99 11.99 -5.68 4.85
C PRO A 99 11.08 -6.84 4.45
N ALA A 100 10.02 -7.11 5.22
CA ALA A 100 9.07 -8.16 4.92
C ALA A 100 8.35 -7.90 3.58
N VAL A 101 7.83 -6.69 3.38
CA VAL A 101 7.19 -6.25 2.14
C VAL A 101 8.14 -6.35 0.96
N ALA A 102 9.40 -5.94 1.12
CA ALA A 102 10.39 -6.02 0.05
C ALA A 102 10.69 -7.48 -0.36
N GLU A 103 10.80 -8.38 0.61
CA GLU A 103 11.01 -9.80 0.38
C GLU A 103 9.82 -10.46 -0.32
N ASP A 104 8.60 -10.22 0.14
CA ASP A 104 7.39 -10.87 -0.39
C ASP A 104 7.06 -10.36 -1.80
N LEU A 105 7.38 -9.10 -2.10
CA LEU A 105 7.31 -8.55 -3.46
C LEU A 105 8.50 -8.97 -4.34
N GLY A 106 9.51 -9.63 -3.77
CA GLY A 106 10.73 -10.06 -4.44
C GLY A 106 11.46 -8.90 -5.10
N ILE A 107 11.67 -7.82 -4.34
CA ILE A 107 12.27 -6.58 -4.84
C ILE A 107 13.79 -6.66 -4.74
N ASP A 108 14.46 -6.46 -5.87
CA ASP A 108 15.92 -6.38 -5.92
C ASP A 108 16.44 -4.95 -5.67
N GLU A 109 17.76 -4.81 -5.58
CA GLU A 109 18.46 -3.54 -5.39
C GLU A 109 18.17 -2.49 -6.49
N ASN A 110 17.66 -2.91 -7.65
CA ASN A 110 17.33 -2.07 -8.78
C ASN A 110 15.83 -1.70 -8.84
N GLY A 111 15.05 -2.10 -7.82
CA GLY A 111 13.61 -1.88 -7.74
C GLY A 111 12.81 -2.78 -8.69
N TYR A 112 13.38 -3.87 -9.19
CA TYR A 112 12.64 -4.86 -9.98
C TYR A 112 11.93 -5.83 -9.04
N SER A 113 10.62 -6.00 -9.22
CA SER A 113 9.81 -6.96 -8.47
C SER A 113 9.62 -8.23 -9.29
N THR A 114 10.05 -9.37 -8.76
CA THR A 114 9.80 -10.68 -9.38
C THR A 114 8.34 -11.10 -9.31
N ALA A 115 7.57 -10.61 -8.32
CA ALA A 115 6.15 -10.91 -8.17
C ALA A 115 5.29 -10.41 -9.35
N ILE A 116 5.68 -9.29 -9.97
CA ILE A 116 4.98 -8.72 -11.13
C ILE A 116 5.82 -8.64 -12.40
N GLY A 117 7.08 -9.09 -12.35
CA GLY A 117 7.97 -9.15 -13.52
C GLY A 117 8.34 -7.78 -14.10
N ARG A 118 8.36 -6.71 -13.30
CA ARG A 118 8.72 -5.36 -13.75
C ARG A 118 9.28 -4.48 -12.63
N LYS A 119 9.82 -3.33 -13.01
CA LYS A 119 10.24 -2.29 -12.06
C LYS A 119 9.02 -1.68 -11.36
N VAL A 120 9.16 -1.48 -10.06
CA VAL A 120 8.20 -0.80 -9.20
C VAL A 120 8.83 0.42 -8.54
N THR A 121 8.01 1.36 -8.12
CA THR A 121 8.43 2.41 -7.19
C THR A 121 7.82 2.13 -5.82
N LEU A 122 8.61 2.28 -4.77
CA LEU A 122 8.14 2.16 -3.40
C LEU A 122 8.07 3.53 -2.74
N GLY A 123 6.98 3.78 -2.03
CA GLY A 123 6.81 4.92 -1.15
C GLY A 123 6.35 4.44 0.22
N LEU A 124 6.79 5.15 1.24
CA LEU A 124 6.31 4.97 2.61
C LEU A 124 5.99 6.36 3.16
N ARG A 125 4.80 6.52 3.73
CA ARG A 125 4.40 7.79 4.37
C ARG A 125 3.56 7.56 5.60
N ALA A 126 3.77 8.42 6.58
CA ALA A 126 2.88 8.55 7.72
C ALA A 126 1.58 9.23 7.31
N ILE A 127 0.45 8.74 7.81
CA ILE A 127 -0.87 9.34 7.65
C ILE A 127 -1.29 9.93 8.99
N SER A 128 -1.47 11.26 9.04
CA SER A 128 -2.01 11.92 10.23
C SER A 128 -3.53 11.75 10.28
N LEU A 129 -4.02 11.15 11.38
CA LEU A 129 -5.45 11.02 11.66
C LEU A 129 -6.09 12.33 12.13
N GLU A 130 -5.30 13.35 12.43
CA GLU A 130 -5.82 14.69 12.78
C GLU A 130 -6.43 15.40 11.57
N SER A 131 -5.98 15.05 10.36
CA SER A 131 -6.50 15.61 9.12
C SER A 131 -7.90 15.04 8.78
N PRO A 132 -8.91 15.88 8.53
CA PRO A 132 -10.28 15.43 8.24
C PRO A 132 -10.38 14.50 7.02
N GLU A 133 -9.53 14.70 6.02
CA GLU A 133 -9.44 13.87 4.81
C GLU A 133 -9.01 12.43 5.09
N ASN A 134 -8.32 12.19 6.20
CA ASN A 134 -7.82 10.87 6.60
C ASN A 134 -8.76 10.15 7.57
N ARG A 135 -9.93 10.71 7.88
CA ARG A 135 -10.92 10.09 8.79
C ARG A 135 -11.27 8.66 8.40
N PHE A 136 -11.20 8.32 7.11
CA PHE A 136 -11.39 6.95 6.65
C PHE A 136 -10.51 5.97 7.44
N TYR A 137 -9.22 6.26 7.65
CA TYR A 137 -8.28 5.37 8.31
C TYR A 137 -8.52 5.16 9.81
N GLN A 138 -9.47 5.88 10.42
CA GLN A 138 -9.86 5.66 11.82
C GLN A 138 -10.31 4.22 12.08
N HIS A 139 -10.89 3.55 11.07
CA HIS A 139 -11.31 2.15 11.21
C HIS A 139 -10.16 1.19 11.57
N LEU A 140 -8.90 1.52 11.22
CA LEU A 140 -7.74 0.70 11.58
C LEU A 140 -7.45 0.77 13.08
N VAL A 141 -7.65 1.94 13.69
CA VAL A 141 -7.53 2.15 15.13
C VAL A 141 -8.66 1.40 15.85
N ASP A 142 -9.89 1.53 15.35
CA ASP A 142 -11.06 0.86 15.94
C ASP A 142 -10.86 -0.68 15.91
N GLN A 143 -10.35 -1.23 14.80
CA GLN A 143 -9.99 -2.65 14.69
C GLN A 143 -8.94 -3.09 15.71
N TYR A 144 -7.91 -2.27 15.95
CA TYR A 144 -6.89 -2.57 16.96
C TYR A 144 -7.48 -2.63 18.37
N GLN A 145 -8.34 -1.67 18.70
CA GLN A 145 -8.98 -1.56 20.01
C GLN A 145 -9.92 -2.74 20.25
N ASP A 146 -10.72 -3.14 19.26
CA ASP A 146 -11.62 -4.28 19.36
C ASP A 146 -10.85 -5.58 19.60
N GLN A 147 -9.71 -5.80 18.91
CA GLN A 147 -8.84 -6.94 19.15
C GLN A 147 -8.29 -6.97 20.58
N SER A 148 -7.85 -5.81 21.08
CA SER A 148 -7.31 -5.66 22.44
C SER A 148 -8.31 -5.97 23.55
N THR A 149 -9.62 -5.89 23.26
CA THR A 149 -10.70 -6.22 24.23
C THR A 149 -11.13 -7.68 24.21
N THR A 150 -10.62 -8.48 23.26
CA THR A 150 -10.99 -9.89 23.09
C THR A 150 -9.98 -10.86 23.72
N ASP A 151 -8.81 -10.36 24.13
CA ASP A 151 -7.82 -11.05 24.99
C ASP A 151 -8.08 -10.81 26.49
#